data_AF-A0A162DGI1-F1
#
_entry.id   AF-A0A162DGI1-F1
#
_cell.length_a   1.000
_cell.length_b   1.000
_cell.length_c   1.000
_cell.angle_alpha   90.00
_cell.angle_beta   90.00
_cell.angle_gamma   90.00
#
_symmetry.space_group_name_H-M   'P 1'
#
loop_
_entity.id
_entity.type
_entity.pdbx_description
1 polymer ?
#
loop_
_entity_poly.entity_id
_entity_poly.type
_entity_poly.pdbx_seq_one_letter_code
_entity_poly.pdbx_strand_id
1 'polypeptide(L)'
;MEYQCHLLTCLNDLRCQQIAELQERLNFFTMNLGQITQQLIFVNNRLEHDGDFDNRALPHQREHQHGILDRLALELRCGICSEIMVFATTLNCMHTFCKYCVAQWKNESPAAGCPVCREQTPFERRNFLVDNMIAIMVSLYSEDEKISRKELVKQQEELHRNLLAGLRTPESNNPRIRSRIREIRIRRD
;
A
#
# COMPACT_ATOMS: atom_id res chain seq x y z
N MET A 1 -7.15 67.91 -6.18
CA MET A 1 -6.93 67.03 -7.35
C MET A 1 -5.80 66.03 -7.14
N GLU A 2 -4.69 66.40 -6.49
CA GLU A 2 -3.54 65.49 -6.29
C GLU A 2 -3.85 64.24 -5.45
N TYR A 3 -4.69 64.37 -4.40
CA TYR A 3 -5.03 63.25 -3.52
C TYR A 3 -5.85 62.14 -4.22
N GLN A 4 -6.72 62.51 -5.17
CA GLN A 4 -7.47 61.55 -5.98
C GLN A 4 -6.56 60.83 -6.98
N CYS A 5 -5.58 61.53 -7.56
CA CYS A 5 -4.60 60.93 -8.46
C CYS A 5 -3.76 59.87 -7.73
N HIS A 6 -3.27 60.18 -6.53
CA HIS A 6 -2.45 59.26 -5.75
C HIS A 6 -3.19 57.99 -5.29
N LEU A 7 -4.47 58.13 -4.89
CA LEU A 7 -5.29 56.98 -4.52
C LEU A 7 -5.57 56.05 -5.72
N LEU A 8 -5.80 56.62 -6.90
CA LEU A 8 -5.97 55.86 -8.15
C LEU A 8 -4.70 55.09 -8.54
N THR A 9 -3.52 55.69 -8.39
CA THR A 9 -2.24 55.00 -8.61
C THR A 9 -2.07 53.84 -7.65
N CYS A 10 -2.28 54.07 -6.34
CA CYS A 10 -2.14 53.03 -5.32
C CYS A 10 -3.13 51.86 -5.53
N LEU A 11 -4.37 52.14 -5.94
CA LEU A 11 -5.35 51.11 -6.29
C LEU A 11 -4.95 50.32 -7.54
N ASN A 12 -4.37 50.98 -8.55
CA ASN A 12 -3.87 50.30 -9.73
C ASN A 12 -2.65 49.43 -9.41
N ASP A 13 -1.73 49.91 -8.56
CA ASP A 13 -0.56 49.14 -8.12
C ASP A 13 -0.98 47.90 -7.33
N LEU A 14 -1.93 48.05 -6.40
CA LEU A 14 -2.48 46.93 -5.62
C LEU A 14 -3.19 45.92 -6.54
N ARG A 15 -3.95 46.37 -7.54
CA ARG A 15 -4.57 45.49 -8.54
C ARG A 15 -3.52 44.77 -9.37
N CYS A 16 -2.46 45.44 -9.79
CA CYS A 16 -1.35 44.83 -10.52
C CYS A 16 -0.62 43.77 -9.68
N GLN A 17 -0.40 44.04 -8.39
CA GLN A 17 0.20 43.07 -7.46
C GLN A 17 -0.68 41.82 -7.29
N GLN A 18 -1.99 42.01 -7.08
CA GLN A 18 -2.93 40.90 -6.95
C GLN A 18 -3.03 40.07 -8.23
N ILE A 19 -3.01 40.72 -9.40
CA ILE A 19 -3.01 40.03 -10.70
C ILE A 19 -1.73 39.22 -10.87
N ALA A 20 -0.57 39.79 -10.55
CA ALA A 20 0.72 39.09 -10.66
C ALA A 20 0.78 37.86 -9.75
N GLU A 21 0.31 37.98 -8.50
CA GLU A 21 0.26 36.85 -7.55
C GLU A 21 -0.69 35.74 -8.03
N LEU A 22 -1.85 36.11 -8.57
CA LEU A 22 -2.79 35.14 -9.15
C LEU A 22 -2.20 34.46 -10.41
N GLN A 23 -1.45 35.20 -11.23
CA GLN A 23 -0.76 34.65 -12.39
C GLN A 23 0.33 33.66 -11.98
N GLU A 24 1.13 33.95 -10.95
CA GLU A 24 2.13 33.01 -10.44
C GLU A 24 1.50 31.72 -9.91
N ARG A 25 0.41 31.86 -9.15
CA ARG A 25 -0.34 30.69 -8.65
C ARG A 25 -0.93 29.87 -9.79
N LEU A 26 -1.51 30.53 -10.80
CA LEU A 26 -2.03 29.86 -11.99
C LEU A 26 -0.91 29.15 -12.76
N ASN A 27 0.25 29.79 -12.94
CA ASN A 27 1.41 29.19 -13.59
C ASN A 27 1.93 27.96 -12.84
N PHE A 28 1.93 28.01 -11.51
CA PHE A 28 2.26 26.84 -10.69
C PHE A 28 1.25 25.70 -10.92
N PHE A 29 -0.06 25.99 -10.93
CA PHE A 29 -1.08 24.98 -11.21
C PHE A 29 -0.97 24.40 -12.63
N THR A 30 -0.72 25.24 -13.64
CA THR A 30 -0.58 24.77 -15.03
C THR A 30 0.68 23.91 -15.21
N MET A 31 1.79 24.24 -14.55
CA MET A 31 2.98 23.38 -14.53
C MET A 31 2.70 22.02 -13.88
N ASN A 32 2.00 21.99 -12.75
CA ASN A 32 1.64 20.74 -12.07
C ASN A 32 0.68 19.88 -12.92
N LEU A 33 -0.33 20.50 -13.54
CA LEU A 33 -1.23 19.81 -14.46
C LEU A 33 -0.47 19.29 -15.69
N GLY A 34 0.53 20.02 -16.19
CA GLY A 34 1.43 19.56 -17.24
C GLY A 34 2.21 18.31 -16.85
N GLN A 35 2.77 18.29 -15.63
CA GLN A 35 3.47 17.12 -15.10
C GLN A 35 2.55 15.90 -14.93
N ILE A 36 1.35 16.10 -14.39
CA ILE A 36 0.34 15.04 -14.26
C ILE A 36 -0.07 14.52 -15.64
N THR A 37 -0.28 15.42 -16.61
CA THR A 37 -0.64 15.04 -17.98
C THR A 37 0.49 14.25 -18.66
N GLN A 38 1.75 14.65 -18.48
CA GLN A 38 2.91 13.89 -18.97
C GLN A 38 3.03 12.51 -18.32
N GLN A 39 2.78 12.41 -17.01
CA GLN A 39 2.75 11.11 -16.31
C GLN A 39 1.62 10.22 -16.82
N LEU A 40 0.43 10.79 -17.08
CA LEU A 40 -0.70 10.05 -17.64
C LEU A 40 -0.44 9.60 -19.08
N ILE A 41 0.17 10.44 -19.92
CA ILE A 41 0.60 10.05 -21.28
C ILE A 41 1.63 8.92 -21.22
N PHE A 42 2.59 9.00 -20.31
CA PHE A 42 3.58 7.93 -20.11
C PHE A 42 2.94 6.61 -19.69
N VAL A 43 1.94 6.64 -18.80
CA VAL A 43 1.19 5.45 -18.40
C VAL A 43 0.30 4.95 -19.54
N ASN A 44 -0.37 5.83 -20.28
CA ASN A 44 -1.23 5.47 -21.42
C ASN A 44 -0.42 4.80 -22.54
N ASN A 45 0.75 5.35 -22.87
CA ASN A 45 1.65 4.78 -23.89
C ASN A 45 2.18 3.40 -23.48
N ARG A 46 2.32 3.10 -22.18
CA ARG A 46 2.65 1.74 -21.71
C ARG A 46 1.49 0.77 -21.95
N LEU A 47 0.26 1.20 -21.69
CA LEU A 47 -0.93 0.38 -21.92
C LEU A 47 -1.17 0.08 -23.40
N GLU A 48 -0.80 1.00 -24.31
CA GLU A 48 -0.90 0.78 -25.76
C GLU A 48 0.18 -0.17 -26.31
N HIS A 49 1.32 -0.32 -25.62
CA HIS A 49 2.40 -1.23 -26.00
C HIS A 49 2.27 -2.65 -25.41
N ASP A 50 1.40 -2.84 -24.42
CA ASP A 50 1.10 -4.16 -23.83
C ASP A 50 0.11 -4.99 -24.71
N GLY A 51 -0.26 -4.48 -25.89
CA GLY A 51 -1.12 -5.16 -26.87
C GLY A 51 -0.40 -6.15 -27.79
N ASP A 52 0.94 -6.28 -27.72
CA ASP A 52 1.68 -7.27 -28.50
C ASP A 52 2.87 -7.82 -27.69
N PHE A 53 2.56 -8.76 -26.80
CA PHE A 53 3.55 -9.51 -26.02
C PHE A 53 4.24 -10.54 -26.94
N ASP A 54 5.18 -10.10 -27.79
CA ASP A 54 6.09 -11.03 -28.44
C ASP A 54 7.04 -11.60 -27.36
N ASN A 55 6.90 -12.91 -27.18
CA ASN A 55 7.50 -13.73 -26.14
C ASN A 55 8.99 -13.99 -26.46
N ARG A 56 9.80 -12.93 -26.57
CA ARG A 56 11.24 -13.02 -26.89
C ARG A 56 12.11 -12.16 -25.98
N ALA A 57 11.96 -12.31 -24.67
CA ALA A 57 13.01 -11.89 -23.73
C ALA A 57 14.06 -13.01 -23.60
N LEU A 58 15.34 -12.65 -23.81
CA LEU A 58 16.48 -13.56 -23.72
C LEU A 58 16.58 -14.20 -22.31
N PRO A 59 17.01 -15.47 -22.18
CA PRO A 59 17.04 -16.20 -20.90
C PRO A 59 17.85 -15.49 -19.80
N HIS A 60 18.86 -14.72 -20.19
CA HIS A 60 19.86 -14.15 -19.29
C HIS A 60 19.38 -12.94 -18.48
N GLN A 61 18.25 -12.31 -18.84
CA GLN A 61 17.70 -11.15 -18.12
C GLN A 61 16.65 -11.55 -17.05
N ARG A 62 16.04 -12.74 -17.15
CA ARG A 62 15.01 -13.21 -16.21
C ARG A 62 15.58 -13.64 -14.86
N GLU A 63 16.83 -14.11 -14.82
CA GLU A 63 17.48 -14.58 -13.59
C GLU A 63 17.87 -13.44 -12.64
N HIS A 64 18.30 -12.28 -13.17
CA HIS A 64 18.63 -11.12 -12.33
C HIS A 64 17.38 -10.39 -11.80
N GLN A 65 16.24 -10.46 -12.51
CA GLN A 65 14.98 -9.88 -12.06
C GLN A 65 14.35 -10.65 -10.88
N HIS A 66 14.50 -11.97 -10.82
CA HIS A 66 14.00 -12.77 -9.70
C HIS A 66 14.63 -12.35 -8.37
N GLY A 67 15.93 -12.06 -8.35
CA GLY A 67 16.62 -11.67 -7.11
C GLY A 67 16.07 -10.40 -6.44
N ILE A 68 15.56 -9.43 -7.20
CA ILE A 68 14.98 -8.20 -6.63
C ILE A 68 13.55 -8.46 -6.16
N LEU A 69 12.75 -9.17 -6.96
CA LEU A 69 11.37 -9.53 -6.60
C LEU A 69 11.33 -10.40 -5.35
N ASP A 70 12.24 -11.36 -5.23
CA ASP A 70 12.35 -12.26 -4.07
C ASP A 70 12.69 -11.49 -2.78
N ARG A 71 13.57 -10.49 -2.89
CA ARG A 71 13.92 -9.61 -1.76
C ARG A 71 12.74 -8.73 -1.35
N LEU A 72 12.03 -8.16 -2.31
CA LEU A 72 10.81 -7.39 -2.03
C LEU A 72 9.72 -8.27 -1.41
N ALA A 73 9.55 -9.49 -1.91
CA ALA A 73 8.63 -10.46 -1.36
C ALA A 73 8.97 -10.81 0.09
N LEU A 74 10.27 -10.87 0.44
CA LEU A 74 10.72 -11.09 1.82
C LEU A 74 10.33 -9.95 2.76
N GLU A 75 10.55 -8.70 2.37
CA GLU A 75 10.21 -7.54 3.19
C GLU A 75 8.69 -7.35 3.33
N LEU A 76 7.92 -7.83 2.36
CA LEU A 76 6.45 -7.71 2.33
C LEU A 76 5.74 -8.93 2.95
N ARG A 77 6.49 -9.87 3.53
CA ARG A 77 5.91 -11.03 4.24
C ARG A 77 5.35 -10.61 5.60
N CYS A 78 4.18 -11.13 5.91
CA CYS A 78 3.57 -10.99 7.22
C CYS A 78 4.36 -11.78 8.28
N GLY A 79 4.74 -11.13 9.37
CA GLY A 79 5.43 -11.79 10.49
C GLY A 79 4.64 -12.90 11.21
N ILE A 80 3.32 -13.02 10.95
CA ILE A 80 2.44 -14.03 11.54
C ILE A 80 2.25 -15.23 10.60
N CYS A 81 1.74 -15.03 9.38
CA CYS A 81 1.45 -16.14 8.46
C CYS A 81 2.61 -16.49 7.51
N SER A 82 3.65 -15.66 7.44
CA SER A 82 4.81 -15.82 6.53
C SER A 82 4.48 -15.73 5.04
N GLU A 83 3.27 -15.29 4.69
CA GLU A 83 2.87 -15.01 3.31
C GLU A 83 2.99 -13.51 3.01
N ILE A 84 3.06 -13.14 1.73
CA ILE A 84 2.97 -11.73 1.30
C ILE A 84 1.65 -11.16 1.84
N MET A 85 1.73 -9.98 2.45
CA MET A 85 0.61 -9.40 3.19
C MET A 85 -0.67 -9.27 2.35
N VAL A 86 -1.81 -9.62 2.98
CA VAL A 86 -3.15 -9.41 2.42
C VAL A 86 -3.86 -8.35 3.24
N PHE A 87 -4.23 -7.25 2.59
CA PHE A 87 -4.78 -6.07 3.26
C PHE A 87 -3.86 -5.61 4.39
N ALA A 88 -2.68 -5.13 4.00
CA ALA A 88 -1.64 -4.70 4.92
C ALA A 88 -2.21 -3.73 5.95
N THR A 89 -2.06 -4.07 7.23
CA THR A 89 -2.65 -3.37 8.36
C THR A 89 -1.52 -2.99 9.31
N THR A 90 -1.33 -1.69 9.48
CA THR A 90 -0.26 -1.12 10.29
C THR A 90 -0.81 -0.74 11.66
N LEU A 91 -0.09 -1.15 12.70
CA LEU A 91 -0.40 -0.83 14.10
C LEU A 91 0.19 0.55 14.46
N ASN A 92 -0.21 1.12 15.59
CA ASN A 92 0.37 2.38 16.11
C ASN A 92 1.90 2.36 16.24
N CYS A 93 2.48 1.19 16.54
CA CYS A 93 3.92 0.97 16.64
C CYS A 93 4.62 0.79 15.28
N MET A 94 3.93 1.07 14.16
CA MET A 94 4.42 0.96 12.77
C MET A 94 4.74 -0.45 12.26
N HIS A 95 4.47 -1.50 13.03
CA HIS A 95 4.51 -2.88 12.50
C HIS A 95 3.28 -3.18 11.64
N THR A 96 3.50 -3.86 10.52
CA THR A 96 2.46 -4.16 9.52
C THR A 96 2.27 -5.66 9.34
N PHE A 97 1.03 -6.11 9.25
CA PHE A 97 0.65 -7.52 9.07
C PHE A 97 -0.59 -7.64 8.18
N CYS A 98 -1.01 -8.87 7.85
CA CYS A 98 -2.32 -9.08 7.21
C CYS A 98 -3.47 -8.67 8.13
N LYS A 99 -4.52 -8.09 7.57
CA LYS A 99 -5.75 -7.72 8.31
C LYS A 99 -6.31 -8.88 9.14
N TYR A 100 -6.46 -10.04 8.51
CA TYR A 100 -6.96 -11.24 9.19
C TYR A 100 -6.05 -11.65 10.36
N CYS A 101 -4.73 -11.63 10.16
CA CYS A 101 -3.77 -12.10 11.15
C CYS A 101 -3.77 -11.23 12.42
N VAL A 102 -3.85 -9.90 12.27
CA VAL A 102 -3.98 -9.00 13.45
C VAL A 102 -5.30 -9.24 14.18
N ALA A 103 -6.40 -9.35 13.42
CA ALA A 103 -7.71 -9.58 14.01
C ALA A 103 -7.76 -10.90 14.79
N GLN A 104 -7.22 -11.99 14.23
CA GLN A 104 -7.14 -13.28 14.90
C GLN A 104 -6.25 -13.21 16.15
N TRP A 105 -5.07 -12.57 16.06
CA TRP A 105 -4.17 -12.38 17.20
C TRP A 105 -4.85 -11.66 18.36
N LYS A 106 -5.56 -10.57 18.07
CA LYS A 106 -6.33 -9.82 19.07
C LYS A 106 -7.49 -10.62 19.65
N ASN A 107 -8.14 -11.46 18.84
CA ASN A 107 -9.24 -12.32 19.29
C ASN A 107 -8.75 -13.42 20.25
N GLU A 108 -7.59 -14.00 19.97
CA GLU A 108 -7.01 -15.06 20.82
C GLU A 108 -6.30 -14.52 22.07
N SER A 109 -5.76 -13.29 22.02
CA SER A 109 -5.04 -12.68 23.14
C SER A 109 -5.14 -11.15 23.13
N PRO A 110 -6.26 -10.57 23.61
CA PRO A 110 -6.50 -9.12 23.58
C PRO A 110 -5.44 -8.27 24.29
N ALA A 111 -4.78 -8.83 25.31
CA ALA A 111 -3.77 -8.15 26.11
C ALA A 111 -2.32 -8.27 25.56
N ALA A 112 -2.09 -9.02 24.48
CA ALA A 112 -0.73 -9.32 24.02
C ALA A 112 -0.05 -8.19 23.23
N GLY A 113 -0.79 -7.14 22.82
CA GLY A 113 -0.24 -6.02 22.06
C GLY A 113 0.30 -6.43 20.68
N CYS A 114 1.29 -5.70 20.19
CA CYS A 114 1.94 -5.98 18.91
C CYS A 114 2.69 -7.33 18.93
N PRO A 115 2.53 -8.20 17.91
CA PRO A 115 3.26 -9.48 17.81
C PRO A 115 4.80 -9.35 17.77
N VAL A 116 5.32 -8.17 17.42
CA VAL A 116 6.77 -7.93 17.29
C VAL A 116 7.32 -7.17 18.49
N CYS A 117 6.85 -5.94 18.74
CA CYS A 117 7.40 -5.09 19.80
C CYS A 117 6.60 -5.11 21.11
N ARG A 118 5.46 -5.81 21.16
CA ARG A 118 4.58 -5.93 22.35
C ARG A 118 3.95 -4.64 22.85
N GLU A 119 4.16 -3.52 22.15
CA GLU A 119 3.48 -2.27 22.46
C GLU A 119 1.96 -2.45 22.36
N GLN A 120 1.19 -1.78 23.22
CA GLN A 120 -0.26 -1.82 23.16
C GLN A 120 -0.76 -1.23 21.84
N THR A 121 -1.79 -1.85 21.27
CA THR A 121 -2.29 -1.52 19.93
C THR A 121 -3.72 -0.98 19.96
N PRO A 122 -3.93 0.26 20.47
CA PRO A 122 -5.27 0.83 20.61
C PRO A 122 -5.94 1.08 19.27
N PHE A 123 -5.17 1.29 18.20
CA PHE A 123 -5.69 1.44 16.84
C PHE A 123 -4.82 0.72 15.81
N GLU A 124 -5.45 0.39 14.70
CA GLU A 124 -4.83 -0.19 13.51
C GLU A 124 -5.43 0.47 12.26
N ARG A 125 -4.63 0.64 11.22
CA ARG A 125 -5.09 1.22 9.94
C ARG A 125 -4.62 0.41 8.76
N ARG A 126 -5.48 0.29 7.75
CA ARG A 126 -5.09 -0.27 6.46
C ARG A 126 -4.05 0.64 5.80
N ASN A 127 -2.98 0.03 5.33
CA ASN A 127 -1.86 0.70 4.67
C ASN A 127 -1.95 0.46 3.16
N PHE A 128 -2.64 1.39 2.48
CA PHE A 128 -2.84 1.32 1.03
C PHE A 128 -1.55 1.43 0.23
N LEU A 129 -0.52 2.09 0.76
CA LEU A 129 0.78 2.19 0.10
C LEU A 129 1.41 0.79 -0.03
N VAL A 130 1.45 0.03 1.07
CA VAL A 130 1.97 -1.34 1.07
C VAL A 130 1.12 -2.26 0.18
N ASP A 131 -0.21 -2.12 0.23
CA ASP A 131 -1.10 -2.87 -0.68
C ASP A 131 -0.79 -2.57 -2.16
N ASN A 132 -0.60 -1.29 -2.51
CA ASN A 132 -0.26 -0.88 -3.88
C ASN A 132 1.11 -1.41 -4.31
N MET A 133 2.11 -1.38 -3.43
CA MET A 133 3.43 -1.96 -3.70
C MET A 133 3.34 -3.46 -3.96
N ILE A 134 2.55 -4.18 -3.15
CA ILE A 134 2.31 -5.61 -3.34
C ILE A 134 1.59 -5.85 -4.67
N ALA A 135 0.62 -5.02 -5.06
CA ALA A 135 -0.08 -5.15 -6.33
C ALA A 135 0.86 -4.98 -7.53
N ILE A 136 1.76 -3.99 -7.49
CA ILE A 136 2.79 -3.77 -8.52
C ILE A 136 3.76 -4.95 -8.56
N MET A 137 4.18 -5.48 -7.41
CA MET A 137 5.07 -6.63 -7.37
C MET A 137 4.41 -7.89 -7.95
N VAL A 138 3.15 -8.15 -7.57
CA VAL A 138 2.38 -9.32 -8.05
C VAL A 138 2.06 -9.22 -9.55
N SER A 139 1.97 -8.02 -10.14
CA SER A 139 1.74 -7.90 -11.58
C SER A 139 2.91 -8.46 -12.41
N LEU A 140 4.11 -8.51 -11.83
CA LEU A 140 5.33 -9.03 -12.44
C LEU A 140 5.52 -10.55 -12.26
N TYR A 141 4.66 -11.21 -11.49
CA TYR A 141 4.71 -12.65 -11.27
C TYR A 141 4.20 -13.44 -12.47
N SER A 142 4.51 -14.75 -12.50
CA SER A 142 3.89 -15.67 -13.45
C SER A 142 2.38 -15.78 -13.23
N GLU A 143 1.63 -16.23 -14.23
CA GLU A 143 0.17 -16.39 -14.11
C GLU A 143 -0.20 -17.42 -13.02
N ASP A 144 0.58 -18.49 -12.87
CA ASP A 144 0.38 -19.50 -11.82
C ASP A 144 0.53 -18.90 -10.40
N GLU A 145 1.51 -18.01 -10.22
CA GLU A 145 1.72 -17.30 -8.96
C GLU A 145 0.62 -16.27 -8.70
N LYS A 146 0.12 -15.58 -9.74
CA LYS A 146 -1.02 -14.66 -9.62
C LYS A 146 -2.29 -15.40 -9.24
N ILE A 147 -2.54 -16.58 -9.80
CA ILE A 147 -3.66 -17.45 -9.42
C ILE A 147 -3.52 -17.88 -7.96
N SER A 148 -2.35 -18.39 -7.58
CA SER A 148 -2.04 -18.77 -6.20
C SER A 148 -2.27 -17.60 -5.22
N ARG A 149 -1.85 -16.39 -5.61
CA ARG A 149 -2.06 -15.17 -4.82
C ARG A 149 -3.54 -14.82 -4.67
N LYS A 150 -4.33 -14.93 -5.74
CA LYS A 150 -5.79 -14.66 -5.72
C LYS A 150 -6.53 -15.62 -4.79
N GLU A 151 -6.18 -16.90 -4.83
CA GLU A 151 -6.77 -17.90 -3.93
C GLU A 151 -6.41 -17.61 -2.46
N LEU A 152 -5.17 -17.23 -2.17
CA LEU A 152 -4.77 -16.78 -0.84
C LEU A 152 -5.58 -15.55 -0.35
N VAL A 153 -5.84 -14.56 -1.23
CA VAL A 153 -6.69 -13.40 -0.88
C VAL A 153 -8.08 -13.89 -0.47
N LYS A 154 -8.73 -14.70 -1.32
CA LYS A 154 -10.09 -15.19 -1.07
C LYS A 154 -10.19 -15.96 0.25
N GLN A 155 -9.23 -16.85 0.50
CA GLN A 155 -9.16 -17.61 1.75
C GLN A 155 -9.06 -16.70 2.98
N GLN A 156 -8.17 -15.69 2.95
CA GLN A 156 -8.05 -14.76 4.08
C GLN A 156 -9.28 -13.88 4.27
N GLU A 157 -9.95 -13.46 3.20
CA GLU A 157 -11.22 -12.72 3.30
C GLU A 157 -12.31 -13.56 3.95
N GLU A 158 -12.45 -14.82 3.54
CA GLU A 158 -13.42 -15.73 4.13
C GLU A 158 -13.15 -15.96 5.61
N LEU A 159 -11.90 -16.23 5.97
CA LEU A 159 -11.49 -16.38 7.37
C LEU A 159 -11.79 -15.12 8.19
N HIS A 160 -11.55 -13.93 7.63
CA HIS A 160 -11.86 -12.67 8.30
C HIS A 160 -13.37 -12.45 8.45
N ARG A 161 -14.17 -12.77 7.42
CA ARG A 161 -15.65 -12.72 7.52
C ARG A 161 -16.16 -13.66 8.61
N ASN A 162 -15.66 -14.89 8.66
CA ASN A 162 -16.06 -15.89 9.66
C ASN A 162 -15.69 -15.44 11.08
N LEU A 163 -14.51 -14.85 11.26
CA LEU A 163 -14.07 -14.28 12.54
C LEU A 163 -15.02 -13.17 13.02
N LEU A 164 -15.40 -12.24 12.14
CA LEU A 164 -16.32 -11.15 12.48
C LEU A 164 -17.75 -11.62 12.73
N ALA A 165 -18.19 -12.68 12.04
CA ALA A 165 -19.52 -13.26 12.22
C ALA A 165 -19.67 -14.03 13.55
N GLY A 166 -18.60 -14.16 14.35
CA GLY A 166 -18.62 -14.93 15.60
C GLY A 166 -18.85 -16.44 15.38
N LEU A 167 -18.78 -16.91 14.13
CA LEU A 167 -18.79 -18.32 13.83
C LEU A 167 -17.53 -18.90 14.46
N ARG A 168 -17.67 -19.90 15.35
CA ARG A 168 -16.54 -20.71 15.80
C ARG A 168 -15.87 -21.26 14.55
N THR A 169 -14.78 -20.63 14.13
CA THR A 169 -13.97 -21.20 13.08
C THR A 169 -13.58 -22.59 13.54
N PRO A 170 -13.52 -23.60 12.65
CA PRO A 170 -12.63 -24.70 12.91
C PRO A 170 -11.24 -24.06 13.03
N GLU A 171 -10.84 -23.77 14.27
CA GLU A 171 -9.46 -23.92 14.69
C GLU A 171 -8.46 -23.44 13.64
N SER A 172 -8.44 -22.16 13.24
CA SER A 172 -7.79 -21.66 11.99
C SER A 172 -6.89 -22.72 11.32
N ASN A 173 -7.44 -23.53 10.40
CA ASN A 173 -6.76 -24.72 9.88
C ASN A 173 -5.45 -24.41 9.12
N ASN A 174 -5.00 -23.15 9.10
CA ASN A 174 -3.66 -22.77 8.69
C ASN A 174 -2.65 -23.12 9.82
N PRO A 175 -1.93 -24.24 9.73
CA PRO A 175 -0.98 -24.67 10.75
C PRO A 175 0.15 -23.65 10.96
N ARG A 176 0.47 -22.80 9.96
CA ARG A 176 1.50 -21.75 10.07
C ARG A 176 1.07 -20.62 11.01
N ILE A 177 -0.20 -20.20 10.95
CA ILE A 177 -0.72 -19.17 11.85
C ILE A 177 -0.75 -19.71 13.29
N ARG A 178 -1.24 -20.94 13.49
CA ARG A 178 -1.33 -21.56 14.82
C ARG A 178 0.03 -21.82 15.45
N SER A 179 0.97 -22.39 14.70
CA SER A 179 2.34 -22.64 15.17
C SER A 179 3.03 -21.32 15.50
N ARG A 180 2.96 -20.33 14.61
CA ARG A 180 3.66 -19.05 14.79
C ARG A 180 3.07 -18.19 15.90
N ILE A 181 1.75 -18.15 16.07
CA ILE A 181 1.11 -17.50 17.23
C ILE A 181 1.54 -18.17 18.53
N ARG A 182 1.59 -19.51 18.57
CA ARG A 182 2.10 -20.26 19.73
C ARG A 182 3.59 -20.01 19.97
N GLU A 183 4.43 -19.96 18.94
CA GLU A 183 5.86 -19.68 19.06
C GLU A 183 6.14 -18.26 19.53
N ILE A 184 5.46 -17.26 18.97
CA ILE A 184 5.53 -15.86 19.43
C ILE A 184 5.13 -15.79 20.91
N ARG A 185 4.17 -16.63 21.33
CA ARG A 185 3.75 -16.77 22.72
C ARG A 185 4.72 -17.57 23.60
N ILE A 186 5.50 -18.53 23.11
CA ILE A 186 6.47 -19.29 23.94
C ILE A 186 7.68 -18.43 24.29
N ARG A 187 8.09 -17.47 23.43
CA ARG A 187 9.12 -16.46 23.77
C ARG A 187 8.69 -15.46 24.87
N ARG A 188 7.59 -15.75 25.57
CA ARG A 188 6.98 -15.01 26.67
C ARG A 188 7.46 -15.51 28.04
N ASP A 189 7.89 -16.76 28.10
CA ASP A 189 8.35 -17.47 29.31
C ASP A 189 9.88 -17.59 29.30
#